data_AF-A0A0N1H971-F1
#
_entry.id   AF-A0A0N1H971-F1
#
_cell.length_a   1.000
_cell.length_b   1.000
_cell.length_c   1.000
_cell.angle_alpha   90.00
_cell.angle_beta   90.00
_cell.angle_gamma   90.00
#
_symmetry.space_group_name_H-M   'P 1'
#
loop_
_entity.id
_entity.type
_entity.pdbx_description
1 polymer ?
#
loop_
_entity_poly.entity_id
_entity_poly.type
_entity_poly.pdbx_seq_one_letter_code
_entity_poly.pdbx_strand_id
1 'polypeptide(L)'
;MRRLLAIADLHVSHKFNLEALHSLDSYEEDGLIICGDVGEKLEHLRTVFELTTQLFHTVFWVPGNHELYTLPADDSGLRGEMKYKACIAVANEYGVITPEDEFVRYDGDGGPCLICPIFTLYDYSFRPDHVSREDALAWAEEENIVATDEALLHPDPYETRDKWCEELVAATVPRLEAAAAHGLPLGISMYEELIISMVFVSKKYH
;
A
#
# COMPACT_ATOMS: atom_id res chain seq x y z
N MET A 1 6.25 -18.93 18.10
CA MET A 1 4.85 -18.57 17.82
C MET A 1 4.97 -17.32 16.94
N ARG A 2 4.39 -17.35 15.74
CA ARG A 2 4.70 -16.41 14.65
C ARG A 2 3.76 -15.21 14.72
N ARG A 3 4.33 -14.01 14.85
CA ARG A 3 3.59 -12.75 14.89
C ARG A 3 3.56 -12.13 13.51
N LEU A 4 2.45 -11.48 13.17
CA LEU A 4 2.37 -10.61 12.00
C LEU A 4 2.44 -9.16 12.49
N LEU A 5 3.54 -8.49 12.14
CA LEU A 5 3.78 -7.08 12.47
C LEU A 5 3.41 -6.20 11.28
N ALA A 6 3.12 -4.93 11.54
CA ALA A 6 2.78 -3.97 10.51
C ALA A 6 3.45 -2.62 10.80
N ILE A 7 3.90 -1.95 9.74
CA ILE A 7 4.48 -0.60 9.78
C ILE A 7 4.11 0.13 8.50
N ALA A 8 4.02 1.45 8.57
CA ALA A 8 3.78 2.37 7.44
C ALA A 8 4.73 3.56 7.58
N ASP A 9 4.75 4.44 6.58
CA ASP A 9 5.38 5.77 6.69
C ASP A 9 6.86 5.71 7.11
N LEU A 10 7.62 4.80 6.51
CA LEU A 10 9.05 4.70 6.80
C LEU A 10 9.79 5.95 6.31
N HIS A 11 9.39 6.52 5.17
CA HIS A 11 9.99 7.72 4.56
C HIS A 11 11.53 7.72 4.67
N VAL A 12 12.17 6.67 4.16
CA VAL A 12 13.62 6.42 4.37
C VAL A 12 14.54 7.40 3.65
N SER A 13 13.97 8.34 2.88
CA SER A 13 14.68 9.54 2.42
C SER A 13 15.17 10.40 3.60
N HIS A 14 14.46 10.34 4.74
CA HIS A 14 14.92 10.90 6.00
C HIS A 14 15.97 10.00 6.64
N LYS A 15 17.21 10.52 6.73
CA LYS A 15 18.37 9.80 7.28
C LYS A 15 18.09 9.13 8.63
N PHE A 16 17.38 9.81 9.53
CA PHE A 16 17.04 9.26 10.85
C PHE A 16 16.18 7.98 10.74
N ASN A 17 15.19 7.98 9.84
CA ASN A 17 14.32 6.82 9.64
C ASN A 17 15.09 5.65 9.01
N LEU A 18 15.99 5.94 8.06
CA LEU A 18 16.87 4.92 7.49
C LEU A 18 17.82 4.32 8.55
N GLU A 19 18.40 5.15 9.43
CA GLU A 19 19.22 4.67 10.54
C GLU A 19 18.41 3.82 11.53
N ALA A 20 17.17 4.22 11.85
CA ALA A 20 16.27 3.45 12.69
C ALA A 20 15.93 2.10 12.06
N LEU A 21 15.66 2.08 10.75
CA LEU A 21 15.41 0.85 9.99
C LEU A 21 16.62 -0.10 10.06
N HIS A 22 17.84 0.40 9.90
CA HIS A 22 19.07 -0.40 10.04
C HIS A 22 19.35 -0.88 11.46
N SER A 23 18.69 -0.31 12.47
CA SER A 23 18.83 -0.73 13.88
C SER A 23 17.85 -1.82 14.30
N LEU A 24 16.97 -2.28 13.41
CA LEU A 24 16.03 -3.34 13.70
C LEU A 24 16.76 -4.66 14.04
N ASP A 25 16.27 -5.32 15.08
CA ASP A 25 16.67 -6.67 15.42
C ASP A 25 16.13 -7.69 14.41
N SER A 26 16.66 -8.92 14.45
CA SER A 26 16.13 -10.04 13.67
C SER A 26 14.80 -10.55 14.26
N TYR A 27 13.84 -10.82 13.37
CA TYR A 27 12.51 -11.36 13.63
C TYR A 27 12.24 -12.56 12.69
N GLU A 28 13.22 -13.46 12.56
CA GLU A 28 13.26 -14.59 11.60
C GLU A 28 12.04 -15.52 11.55
N GLU A 29 11.17 -15.51 12.56
CA GLU A 29 9.94 -16.29 12.62
C GLU A 29 8.66 -15.48 12.31
N ASP A 30 8.75 -14.16 12.31
CA ASP A 30 7.61 -13.25 12.20
C ASP A 30 7.41 -12.79 10.75
N GLY A 31 6.17 -12.38 10.44
CA GLY A 31 5.85 -11.67 9.20
C GLY A 31 5.85 -10.16 9.41
N LEU A 32 6.10 -9.41 8.35
CA LEU A 32 6.01 -7.95 8.32
C LEU A 32 5.10 -7.49 7.18
N ILE A 33 4.16 -6.61 7.47
CA ILE A 33 3.43 -5.84 6.46
C ILE A 33 3.98 -4.42 6.44
N ILE A 34 4.42 -3.97 5.27
CA ILE A 34 4.81 -2.59 5.01
C ILE A 34 3.66 -1.90 4.27
N CYS A 35 2.86 -1.16 5.01
CA CYS A 35 1.66 -0.48 4.55
C CYS A 35 1.99 0.90 3.97
N GLY A 36 2.71 0.95 2.84
CA GLY A 36 2.97 2.18 2.08
C GLY A 36 3.98 3.14 2.67
N ASP A 37 4.32 4.14 1.86
CA ASP A 37 5.21 5.25 2.19
C ASP A 37 6.59 4.84 2.72
N VAL A 38 7.23 3.92 1.99
CA VAL A 38 8.64 3.59 2.17
C VAL A 38 9.52 4.77 1.78
N GLY A 39 9.20 5.43 0.66
CA GLY A 39 9.89 6.58 0.12
C GLY A 39 9.68 6.72 -1.39
N GLU A 40 10.25 7.76 -2.01
CA GLU A 40 9.83 8.20 -3.34
C GLU A 40 10.59 7.56 -4.51
N LYS A 41 11.68 6.86 -4.22
CA LYS A 41 12.61 6.30 -5.22
C LYS A 41 12.63 4.78 -5.17
N LEU A 42 12.87 4.15 -6.31
CA LEU A 42 13.02 2.70 -6.38
C LEU A 42 14.17 2.20 -5.50
N GLU A 43 15.26 2.97 -5.36
CA GLU A 43 16.39 2.63 -4.49
C GLU A 43 16.01 2.58 -3.01
N HIS A 44 15.01 3.36 -2.59
CA HIS A 44 14.48 3.29 -1.22
C HIS A 44 13.79 1.94 -1.00
N LEU A 45 12.91 1.52 -1.93
CA LEU A 45 12.26 0.22 -1.89
C LEU A 45 13.28 -0.93 -1.88
N ARG A 46 14.32 -0.85 -2.73
CA ARG A 46 15.40 -1.84 -2.76
C ARG A 46 16.08 -1.98 -1.40
N THR A 47 16.47 -0.85 -0.81
CA THR A 47 17.13 -0.81 0.50
C THR A 47 16.26 -1.42 1.59
N VAL A 48 14.98 -1.08 1.63
CA VAL A 48 14.04 -1.58 2.63
C VAL A 48 13.73 -3.05 2.42
N PHE A 49 13.43 -3.50 1.20
CA PHE A 49 13.12 -4.89 0.93
C PHE A 49 14.33 -5.80 1.14
N GLU A 50 15.52 -5.40 0.72
CA GLU A 50 16.75 -6.15 0.99
C GLU A 50 16.96 -6.40 2.48
N LEU A 51 16.80 -5.37 3.31
CA LEU A 51 16.98 -5.50 4.75
C LEU A 51 15.86 -6.31 5.40
N THR A 52 14.60 -5.94 5.15
CA THR A 52 13.45 -6.58 5.81
C THR A 52 13.29 -8.05 5.44
N THR A 53 13.61 -8.45 4.21
CA THR A 53 13.57 -9.88 3.81
C THR A 53 14.71 -10.70 4.43
N GLN A 54 15.76 -10.07 4.95
CA GLN A 54 16.78 -10.73 5.76
C GLN A 54 16.38 -10.85 7.24
N LEU A 55 15.53 -9.92 7.72
CA LEU A 55 15.14 -9.83 9.14
C LEU A 55 13.82 -10.56 9.46
N PHE A 56 12.94 -10.75 8.48
CA PHE A 56 11.60 -11.32 8.68
C PHE A 56 11.39 -12.56 7.81
N HIS A 57 10.55 -13.49 8.29
CA HIS A 57 10.23 -14.72 7.56
C HIS A 57 9.45 -14.47 6.27
N THR A 58 8.55 -13.48 6.29
CA THR A 58 7.67 -13.16 5.18
C THR A 58 7.40 -11.67 5.20
N VAL A 59 7.57 -11.00 4.06
CA VAL A 59 7.34 -9.56 3.93
C VAL A 59 6.22 -9.35 2.92
N PHE A 60 5.22 -8.58 3.33
CA PHE A 60 4.14 -8.06 2.50
C PHE A 60 4.38 -6.57 2.32
N TRP A 61 4.06 -6.03 1.16
CA TRP A 61 4.10 -4.60 0.91
C TRP A 61 2.91 -4.16 0.07
N VAL A 62 2.40 -2.98 0.37
CA VAL A 62 1.46 -2.24 -0.48
C VAL A 62 2.03 -0.84 -0.72
N PRO A 63 1.87 -0.26 -1.92
CA PRO A 63 2.34 1.11 -2.17
C PRO A 63 1.49 2.13 -1.41
N GLY A 64 2.15 3.20 -0.97
CA GLY A 64 1.51 4.47 -0.66
C GLY A 64 1.59 5.44 -1.83
N ASN A 65 1.21 6.69 -1.60
CA ASN A 65 1.30 7.75 -2.60
C ASN A 65 2.75 8.15 -2.87
N HIS A 66 3.64 8.12 -1.86
CA HIS A 66 5.03 8.55 -2.03
C HIS A 66 5.80 7.67 -3.02
N GLU A 67 5.58 6.35 -3.03
CA GLU A 67 6.20 5.48 -4.04
C GLU A 67 5.80 5.86 -5.48
N LEU A 68 4.66 6.51 -5.66
CA LEU A 68 4.14 6.91 -6.96
C LEU A 68 4.47 8.36 -7.35
N TYR A 69 5.09 9.13 -6.44
CA TYR A 69 5.52 10.49 -6.72
C TYR A 69 6.64 10.54 -7.76
N THR A 70 6.43 11.24 -8.86
CA THR A 70 7.50 11.56 -9.81
C THR A 70 8.12 12.89 -9.42
N LEU A 71 9.27 12.84 -8.73
CA LEU A 71 9.93 14.05 -8.25
C LEU A 71 10.45 14.91 -9.42
N PRO A 72 10.49 16.25 -9.32
CA PRO A 72 10.94 17.11 -10.42
C PRO A 72 12.37 16.84 -10.93
N ALA A 73 13.22 16.23 -10.09
CA ALA A 73 14.59 15.87 -10.43
C ALA A 73 14.73 14.42 -10.93
N ASP A 74 13.64 13.66 -11.02
CA ASP A 74 13.62 12.29 -11.53
C ASP A 74 13.58 12.29 -13.06
N ASP A 75 14.66 11.82 -13.69
CA ASP A 75 14.82 11.74 -15.14
C ASP A 75 14.57 10.32 -15.69
N SER A 76 14.11 9.37 -14.86
CA SER A 76 13.81 8.00 -15.27
C SER A 76 12.66 7.89 -16.27
N GLY A 77 11.79 8.90 -16.32
CA GLY A 77 10.56 8.91 -17.10
C GLY A 77 9.45 8.02 -16.51
N LEU A 78 9.66 7.43 -15.33
CA LEU A 78 8.65 6.62 -14.64
C LEU A 78 7.61 7.51 -13.97
N ARG A 79 6.33 7.28 -14.29
CA ARG A 79 5.18 7.91 -13.64
C ARG A 79 3.94 7.04 -13.76
N GLY A 80 2.93 7.32 -12.94
CA GLY A 80 1.65 6.60 -12.93
C GLY A 80 1.79 5.09 -12.88
N GLU A 81 0.98 4.39 -13.68
CA GLU A 81 0.93 2.93 -13.70
C GLU A 81 2.28 2.30 -14.07
N MET A 82 3.11 2.96 -14.89
CA MET A 82 4.46 2.48 -15.19
C MET A 82 5.37 2.52 -13.98
N LYS A 83 5.26 3.57 -13.15
CA LYS A 83 6.02 3.66 -11.90
C LYS A 83 5.54 2.62 -10.89
N TYR A 84 4.22 2.44 -10.76
CA TYR A 84 3.65 1.37 -9.94
C TYR A 84 4.22 -0.01 -10.34
N LYS A 85 4.18 -0.34 -11.64
CA LYS A 85 4.74 -1.60 -12.16
C LYS A 85 6.23 -1.74 -11.89
N ALA A 86 6.99 -0.65 -11.92
CA ALA A 86 8.40 -0.66 -11.56
C ALA A 86 8.60 -0.98 -10.07
N CYS A 87 7.78 -0.40 -9.17
CA CYS A 87 7.80 -0.74 -7.75
C CYS A 87 7.46 -2.22 -7.49
N ILE A 88 6.45 -2.76 -8.18
CA ILE A 88 6.10 -4.19 -8.14
C ILE A 88 7.27 -5.05 -8.62
N ALA A 89 7.94 -4.66 -9.71
CA ALA A 89 9.12 -5.37 -10.19
C ALA A 89 10.25 -5.40 -9.14
N VAL A 90 10.49 -4.29 -8.44
CA VAL A 90 11.44 -4.24 -7.32
C VAL A 90 11.04 -5.21 -6.20
N ALA A 91 9.78 -5.19 -5.76
CA ALA A 91 9.30 -6.10 -4.72
C ALA A 91 9.50 -7.58 -5.11
N ASN A 92 9.20 -7.93 -6.37
CA ASN A 92 9.38 -9.27 -6.91
C ASN A 92 10.84 -9.74 -6.90
N GLU A 93 11.81 -8.84 -7.11
CA GLU A 93 13.24 -9.18 -7.04
C GLU A 93 13.67 -9.70 -5.65
N TYR A 94 12.97 -9.29 -4.59
CA TYR A 94 13.25 -9.69 -3.20
C TYR A 94 12.24 -10.72 -2.65
N GLY A 95 11.27 -11.16 -3.44
CA GLY A 95 10.22 -12.09 -3.00
C GLY A 95 9.25 -11.48 -1.97
N VAL A 96 9.09 -10.15 -1.99
CA VAL A 96 8.08 -9.44 -1.20
C VAL A 96 6.71 -9.64 -1.83
N ILE A 97 5.71 -10.00 -1.03
CA ILE A 97 4.34 -10.24 -1.50
C ILE A 97 3.62 -8.90 -1.69
N THR A 98 3.01 -8.71 -2.85
CA THR A 98 2.45 -7.43 -3.32
C THR A 98 0.95 -7.50 -3.55
N PRO A 99 0.27 -6.37 -3.89
CA PRO A 99 -1.12 -6.39 -4.32
C PRO A 99 -1.39 -7.21 -5.59
N GLU A 100 -0.37 -7.48 -6.42
CA GLU A 100 -0.54 -8.25 -7.67
C GLU A 100 -0.49 -9.76 -7.46
N ASP A 101 -0.07 -10.22 -6.27
CA ASP A 101 0.07 -11.64 -5.95
C ASP A 101 -1.24 -12.26 -5.44
N GLU A 102 -1.29 -13.60 -5.42
CA GLU A 102 -2.38 -14.31 -4.74
C GLU A 102 -2.39 -14.00 -3.24
N PHE A 103 -3.58 -13.88 -2.64
CA PHE A 103 -3.69 -13.67 -1.20
C PHE A 103 -3.17 -14.88 -0.43
N VAL A 104 -2.33 -14.62 0.57
CA VAL A 104 -1.55 -15.68 1.23
C VAL A 104 -2.15 -16.01 2.57
N ARG A 105 -2.30 -17.32 2.85
CA ARG A 105 -2.64 -17.79 4.18
C ARG A 105 -1.47 -17.55 5.13
N TYR A 106 -1.74 -16.89 6.26
CA TYR A 106 -0.80 -16.70 7.35
C TYR A 106 -1.29 -17.42 8.61
N ASP A 107 -0.51 -18.40 9.06
CA ASP A 107 -0.74 -19.17 10.28
C ASP A 107 -0.01 -18.51 11.46
N GLY A 108 -0.62 -17.46 12.01
CA GLY A 108 -0.07 -16.70 13.14
C GLY A 108 -0.64 -17.12 14.50
N ASP A 109 -0.18 -16.44 15.55
CA ASP A 109 -0.60 -16.70 16.95
C ASP A 109 -2.11 -16.52 17.19
N GLY A 110 -2.77 -15.66 16.41
CA GLY A 110 -4.22 -15.44 16.42
C GLY A 110 -5.03 -16.50 15.66
N GLY A 111 -4.36 -17.52 15.09
CA GLY A 111 -4.95 -18.49 14.18
C GLY A 111 -4.74 -18.14 12.70
N PRO A 112 -5.20 -19.01 11.78
CA PRO A 112 -5.04 -18.80 10.35
C PRO A 112 -5.90 -17.64 9.85
N CYS A 113 -5.33 -16.80 9.00
CA CYS A 113 -6.03 -15.78 8.24
C CYS A 113 -5.50 -15.74 6.80
N LEU A 114 -6.23 -15.07 5.90
CA LEU A 114 -5.72 -14.70 4.57
C LEU A 114 -5.27 -13.25 4.62
N ILE A 115 -4.02 -13.00 4.27
CA ILE A 115 -3.48 -11.65 4.12
C ILE A 115 -3.75 -11.18 2.70
N CYS A 116 -4.40 -10.02 2.60
CA CYS A 116 -4.88 -9.43 1.36
C CYS A 116 -4.24 -8.04 1.19
N PRO A 117 -3.00 -7.97 0.66
CA PRO A 117 -2.43 -6.71 0.21
C PRO A 117 -3.28 -6.18 -0.95
N ILE A 118 -3.78 -4.95 -0.82
CA ILE A 118 -4.56 -4.30 -1.89
C ILE A 118 -4.05 -2.88 -2.12
N PHE A 119 -4.23 -2.41 -3.35
CA PHE A 119 -3.90 -1.05 -3.77
C PHE A 119 -5.08 -0.50 -4.55
N THR A 120 -5.67 0.59 -4.06
CA THR A 120 -6.87 1.20 -4.64
C THR A 120 -6.72 2.68 -4.95
N LEU A 121 -5.68 3.35 -4.46
CA LEU A 121 -5.59 4.82 -4.51
C LEU A 121 -6.85 5.47 -3.88
N TYR A 122 -7.29 6.63 -4.38
CA TYR A 122 -8.45 7.38 -3.91
C TYR A 122 -9.22 8.04 -5.07
N ASP A 123 -10.48 8.38 -4.82
CA ASP A 123 -11.44 8.96 -5.78
C ASP A 123 -12.10 10.27 -5.28
N TYR A 124 -11.53 10.89 -4.24
CA TYR A 124 -12.03 12.11 -3.60
C TYR A 124 -13.49 11.98 -3.09
N SER A 125 -13.99 10.77 -2.88
CA SER A 125 -15.30 10.53 -2.28
C SER A 125 -15.37 11.01 -0.83
N PHE A 126 -14.24 11.14 -0.14
CA PHE A 126 -14.14 11.60 1.27
C PHE A 126 -14.00 13.12 1.43
N ARG A 127 -14.23 13.89 0.37
CA ARG A 127 -14.46 15.33 0.50
C ARG A 127 -15.65 15.61 1.45
N PRO A 128 -15.75 16.80 2.06
CA PRO A 128 -16.89 17.14 2.90
C PRO A 128 -18.23 17.02 2.15
N ASP A 129 -19.29 16.58 2.82
CA ASP A 129 -20.63 16.35 2.23
C ASP A 129 -21.21 17.57 1.47
N HIS A 130 -20.81 18.78 1.84
CA HIS A 130 -21.28 20.02 1.23
C HIS A 130 -20.49 20.43 -0.03
N VAL A 131 -19.40 19.73 -0.34
CA VAL A 131 -18.53 19.99 -1.50
C VAL A 131 -18.86 18.96 -2.58
N SER A 132 -19.10 19.41 -3.81
CA SER A 132 -19.31 18.50 -4.95
C SER A 132 -18.00 17.81 -5.35
N ARG A 133 -18.07 16.72 -6.13
CA ARG A 133 -16.83 16.04 -6.55
C ARG A 133 -16.03 16.97 -7.45
N GLU A 134 -16.71 17.64 -8.36
CA GLU A 134 -16.15 18.56 -9.34
C GLU A 134 -15.45 19.76 -8.66
N ASP A 135 -15.98 20.23 -7.54
CA ASP A 135 -15.45 21.38 -6.80
C ASP A 135 -14.39 20.99 -5.75
N ALA A 136 -14.10 19.70 -5.54
CA ALA A 136 -13.24 19.23 -4.45
C ALA A 136 -11.83 19.85 -4.46
N LEU A 137 -11.22 19.96 -5.64
CA LEU A 137 -9.87 20.54 -5.77
C LEU A 137 -9.88 22.06 -5.62
N ALA A 138 -10.89 22.73 -6.17
CA ALA A 138 -11.04 24.18 -6.03
C ALA A 138 -11.26 24.56 -4.55
N TRP A 139 -12.10 23.81 -3.85
CA TRP A 139 -12.30 23.96 -2.41
C TRP A 139 -11.01 23.73 -1.62
N ALA A 140 -10.26 22.67 -1.92
CA ALA A 140 -8.98 22.39 -1.26
C ALA A 140 -7.94 23.51 -1.51
N GLU A 141 -7.94 24.11 -2.70
CA GLU A 141 -7.10 25.26 -3.04
C GLU A 141 -7.50 26.51 -2.25
N GLU A 142 -8.79 26.83 -2.19
CA GLU A 142 -9.31 27.94 -1.39
C GLU A 142 -8.95 27.82 0.10
N GLU A 143 -9.01 26.60 0.64
CA GLU A 143 -8.66 26.29 2.03
C GLU A 143 -7.14 26.08 2.26
N ASN A 144 -6.32 26.15 1.21
CA ASN A 144 -4.86 25.91 1.26
C ASN A 144 -4.46 24.54 1.83
N ILE A 145 -5.20 23.48 1.47
CA ILE A 145 -5.01 22.10 1.93
C ILE A 145 -4.79 21.11 0.77
N VAL A 146 -4.35 21.61 -0.40
CA VAL A 146 -4.08 20.77 -1.58
C VAL A 146 -2.96 19.77 -1.28
N ALA A 147 -3.22 18.50 -1.55
CA ALA A 147 -2.24 17.43 -1.40
C ALA A 147 -1.11 17.55 -2.43
N THR A 148 0.11 17.16 -2.02
CA THR A 148 1.28 17.15 -2.92
C THR A 148 1.09 16.21 -4.10
N ASP A 149 0.30 15.15 -3.91
CA ASP A 149 -0.16 14.23 -4.95
C ASP A 149 -0.62 14.93 -6.22
N GLU A 150 -1.34 16.06 -6.09
CA GLU A 150 -1.87 16.80 -7.24
C GLU A 150 -0.78 17.21 -8.23
N ALA A 151 0.43 17.49 -7.72
CA ALA A 151 1.58 17.85 -8.52
C ALA A 151 2.45 16.64 -8.90
N LEU A 152 2.59 15.63 -8.04
CA LEU A 152 3.63 14.60 -8.16
C LEU A 152 3.11 13.19 -8.51
N LEU A 153 1.88 12.84 -8.15
CA LEU A 153 1.31 11.52 -8.42
C LEU A 153 0.55 11.57 -9.74
N HIS A 154 1.17 11.20 -10.84
CA HIS A 154 0.49 11.24 -12.14
C HIS A 154 -0.39 10.01 -12.36
N PRO A 155 -1.61 10.13 -12.91
CA PRO A 155 -2.50 9.00 -13.11
C PRO A 155 -2.30 8.26 -14.43
N ASP A 156 -1.30 8.60 -15.25
CA ASP A 156 -1.08 7.95 -16.56
C ASP A 156 -1.13 6.41 -16.45
N PRO A 157 -1.80 5.69 -17.38
CA PRO A 157 -2.47 6.18 -18.60
C PRO A 157 -3.92 6.64 -18.39
N TYR A 158 -4.40 6.64 -17.15
CA TYR A 158 -5.76 7.04 -16.83
C TYR A 158 -5.91 8.57 -16.89
N GLU A 159 -7.12 9.03 -17.19
CA GLU A 159 -7.41 10.47 -17.31
C GLU A 159 -7.32 11.18 -15.96
N THR A 160 -7.74 10.51 -14.87
CA THR A 160 -7.73 11.04 -13.50
C THR A 160 -7.35 9.96 -12.50
N ARG A 161 -6.99 10.37 -11.28
CA ARG A 161 -6.74 9.46 -10.15
C ARG A 161 -8.00 8.68 -9.77
N ASP A 162 -9.19 9.28 -9.92
CA ASP A 162 -10.49 8.61 -9.75
C ASP A 162 -10.63 7.43 -10.71
N LYS A 163 -10.31 7.65 -11.99
CA LYS A 163 -10.43 6.59 -13.00
C LYS A 163 -9.45 5.45 -12.74
N TRP A 164 -8.25 5.78 -12.27
CA TRP A 164 -7.31 4.75 -11.84
C TRP A 164 -7.83 3.99 -10.61
N CYS A 165 -8.34 4.71 -9.60
CA CYS A 165 -8.96 4.12 -8.41
C CYS A 165 -10.13 3.18 -8.76
N GLU A 166 -11.06 3.62 -9.61
CA GLU A 166 -12.18 2.82 -10.08
C GLU A 166 -11.73 1.47 -10.68
N GLU A 167 -10.70 1.49 -11.53
CA GLU A 167 -10.16 0.29 -12.18
C GLU A 167 -9.45 -0.63 -11.18
N LEU A 168 -8.67 -0.06 -10.25
CA LEU A 168 -8.02 -0.80 -9.16
C LEU A 168 -9.05 -1.47 -8.23
N VAL A 169 -10.10 -0.75 -7.85
CA VAL A 169 -11.20 -1.28 -7.04
C VAL A 169 -11.95 -2.38 -7.79
N ALA A 170 -12.29 -2.16 -9.06
CA ALA A 170 -12.97 -3.15 -9.90
C ALA A 170 -12.17 -4.46 -10.04
N ALA A 171 -10.84 -4.37 -10.12
CA ALA A 171 -9.96 -5.53 -10.14
C ALA A 171 -9.85 -6.23 -8.77
N THR A 172 -9.92 -5.47 -7.68
CA THR A 172 -9.70 -5.97 -6.31
C THR A 172 -10.95 -6.63 -5.71
N VAL A 173 -12.15 -6.09 -5.96
CA VAL A 173 -13.40 -6.58 -5.35
C VAL A 173 -13.64 -8.08 -5.59
N PRO A 174 -13.56 -8.62 -6.83
CA PRO A 174 -13.79 -10.04 -7.07
C PRO A 174 -12.79 -10.94 -6.34
N ARG A 175 -11.54 -10.48 -6.18
CA ARG A 175 -10.50 -11.21 -5.43
C ARG A 175 -10.84 -11.29 -3.95
N LEU A 176 -11.30 -10.18 -3.35
CA LEU A 176 -11.75 -10.15 -1.96
C LEU A 176 -13.02 -10.99 -1.74
N GLU A 177 -13.97 -10.97 -2.66
CA GLU A 177 -15.16 -11.82 -2.61
C GLU A 177 -14.79 -13.31 -2.64
N ALA A 178 -13.87 -13.69 -3.53
CA ALA A 178 -13.33 -15.05 -3.59
C ALA A 178 -12.62 -15.42 -2.28
N ALA A 179 -11.78 -14.53 -1.74
CA ALA A 179 -11.10 -14.72 -0.46
C ALA A 179 -12.08 -14.94 0.70
N ALA A 180 -13.11 -14.11 0.80
CA ALA A 180 -14.15 -14.22 1.82
C ALA A 180 -14.94 -15.55 1.73
N ALA A 181 -15.04 -16.13 0.53
CA ALA A 181 -15.68 -17.43 0.34
C ALA A 181 -14.86 -18.60 0.94
N HIS A 182 -13.56 -18.45 1.17
CA HIS A 182 -12.73 -19.48 1.83
C HIS A 182 -13.09 -19.69 3.32
N GLY A 183 -13.79 -18.74 3.94
CA GLY A 183 -14.24 -18.84 5.34
C GLY A 183 -13.16 -18.63 6.40
N LEU A 184 -11.93 -18.26 5.99
CA LEU A 184 -10.90 -17.76 6.91
C LEU A 184 -11.10 -16.25 7.15
N PRO A 185 -10.73 -15.72 8.32
CA PRO A 185 -10.63 -14.28 8.54
C PRO A 185 -9.69 -13.63 7.50
N LEU A 186 -10.03 -12.41 7.06
CA LEU A 186 -9.19 -11.62 6.15
C LEU A 186 -8.41 -10.56 6.93
N GLY A 187 -7.11 -10.47 6.70
CA GLY A 187 -6.26 -9.35 7.09
C GLY A 187 -6.01 -8.49 5.87
N ILE A 188 -6.80 -7.42 5.71
CA ILE A 188 -6.67 -6.50 4.57
C ILE A 188 -5.64 -5.43 4.93
N SER A 189 -4.65 -5.24 4.06
CA SER A 189 -3.66 -4.16 4.19
C SER A 189 -3.70 -3.26 2.96
N MET A 190 -3.83 -1.96 3.20
CA MET A 190 -3.76 -0.89 2.21
C MET A 190 -3.28 0.40 2.88
N TYR A 191 -2.80 1.35 2.09
CA TYR A 191 -2.27 2.61 2.60
C TYR A 191 -3.37 3.62 2.93
N GLU A 192 -4.26 3.92 1.98
CA GLU A 192 -5.36 4.88 2.18
C GLU A 192 -6.40 4.34 3.16
N GLU A 193 -7.06 5.22 3.93
CA GLU A 193 -8.11 4.79 4.86
C GLU A 193 -9.28 4.14 4.10
N LEU A 194 -9.58 2.88 4.40
CA LEU A 194 -10.95 2.39 4.26
C LEU A 194 -11.80 3.16 5.28
N ILE A 195 -12.91 3.77 4.87
CA ILE A 195 -14.09 3.78 5.74
C ILE A 195 -14.51 2.32 5.84
N ILE A 196 -13.84 1.61 6.75
CA ILE A 196 -14.07 0.28 7.29
C ILE A 196 -12.73 -0.13 7.94
N SER A 197 -12.63 0.15 9.24
CA SER A 197 -11.67 -0.44 10.19
C SER A 197 -11.44 -1.93 9.90
N MET A 198 -10.18 -2.41 9.98
CA MET A 198 -9.78 -3.84 10.01
C MET A 198 -10.98 -4.81 10.17
N VAL A 199 -11.53 -5.32 9.06
CA VAL A 199 -12.67 -6.24 9.15
C VAL A 199 -12.18 -7.63 9.45
N PHE A 200 -12.22 -8.01 10.72
CA PHE A 200 -12.38 -9.42 11.05
C PHE A 200 -13.78 -9.86 10.59
N VAL A 201 -13.91 -10.38 9.36
CA VAL A 201 -15.11 -11.11 8.96
C VAL A 201 -15.10 -12.47 9.64
N SER A 202 -15.45 -12.51 10.93
CA SER A 202 -15.76 -13.76 11.60
C SER A 202 -17.17 -14.18 11.17
N LYS A 203 -17.27 -15.14 10.23
CA LYS A 203 -18.50 -15.92 10.09
C LYS A 203 -18.68 -16.74 11.38
N LYS A 204 -19.49 -16.22 12.31
CA LYS A 204 -20.09 -17.04 13.36
C LYS A 204 -21.01 -18.06 12.68
N TYR A 205 -20.56 -19.32 12.61
CA TYR A 205 -21.46 -20.44 12.40
C TYR A 205 -22.16 -20.72 13.74
N HIS A 206 -23.49 -20.58 13.74
CA HIS A 206 -24.38 -21.10 14.79
C HIS A 206 -24.58 -22.61 14.62
#